data_AF-A0A4R2ZSK4-F1
#
_entry.id   AF-A0A4R2ZSK4-F1
#
_cell.length_a   1.000
_cell.length_b   1.000
_cell.length_c   1.000
_cell.angle_alpha   90.00
_cell.angle_beta   90.00
_cell.angle_gamma   90.00
#
_symmetry.space_group_name_H-M   'P 1'
#
loop_
_entity.id
_entity.type
_entity.pdbx_description
1 polymer ?
#
loop_
_entity_poly.entity_id
_entity_poly.type
_entity_poly.pdbx_seq_one_letter_code
_entity_poly.pdbx_strand_id
1 'polypeptide(L)'
;MGLVAVDFTVRWKSPVYVGDGPLLTKTISGPADALRHMKNLSHRSGPIYWRAFDFCQHALTNGVHPEISRSHFIAACADADARRLEED
;
A
#
# COMPACT_ATOMS: atom_id res chain seq x y z
N MET A 1 -16.17 -8.10 21.07
CA MET A 1 -15.12 -8.68 20.20
C MET A 1 -15.76 -8.91 18.83
N GLY A 2 -15.35 -8.14 17.81
CA GLY A 2 -15.87 -8.30 16.45
C GLY A 2 -14.94 -9.19 15.65
N LEU A 3 -15.48 -10.25 15.05
CA LEU A 3 -14.78 -11.00 14.01
C LEU A 3 -14.78 -10.12 12.76
N VAL A 4 -13.60 -9.71 12.32
CA VAL A 4 -13.42 -9.04 11.03
C VAL A 4 -13.12 -10.14 10.01
N ALA A 5 -14.03 -10.36 9.07
CA ALA A 5 -13.74 -11.21 7.92
C ALA A 5 -12.66 -10.51 7.08
N VAL A 6 -11.49 -11.12 6.98
CA VAL A 6 -10.36 -10.60 6.19
C VAL A 6 -10.11 -11.55 5.04
N ASP A 7 -10.32 -11.08 3.82
CA ASP A 7 -10.04 -11.85 2.62
C ASP A 7 -8.64 -11.51 2.10
N PHE A 8 -7.67 -12.35 2.46
CA PHE A 8 -6.28 -12.24 2.00
C PHE A 8 -6.09 -12.70 0.54
N THR A 9 -7.13 -13.27 -0.08
CA THR A 9 -7.10 -13.69 -1.48
C THR A 9 -7.40 -12.54 -2.43
N VAL A 10 -7.88 -11.40 -1.91
CA VAL A 10 -8.01 -10.16 -2.68
C VAL A 10 -6.68 -9.80 -3.34
N ARG A 11 -6.75 -9.63 -4.66
CA ARG A 11 -5.65 -9.18 -5.52
C ARG A 11 -6.12 -7.98 -6.32
N TRP A 12 -5.19 -7.12 -6.67
CA TRP A 12 -5.45 -6.08 -7.65
C TRP A 12 -5.51 -6.68 -9.05
N LYS A 13 -6.24 -6.02 -9.95
CA LYS A 13 -6.31 -6.40 -11.36
C LYS A 13 -4.95 -6.24 -12.04
N SER A 14 -4.20 -5.22 -11.63
CA SER A 14 -2.81 -5.02 -12.04
C SER A 14 -1.91 -4.92 -10.83
N PRO A 15 -0.82 -5.71 -10.75
CA PRO A 15 0.15 -5.55 -9.69
C PRO A 15 0.77 -4.14 -9.73
N VAL A 16 1.31 -3.72 -8.59
CA VAL A 16 2.13 -2.52 -8.46
C VAL A 16 3.55 -2.97 -8.22
N TYR A 17 4.47 -2.44 -9.02
CA TYR A 17 5.89 -2.71 -8.87
C TYR A 17 6.49 -1.58 -8.04
N VAL A 18 7.16 -1.93 -6.95
CA VAL A 18 7.85 -1.01 -6.05
C VAL A 18 9.31 -1.40 -5.95
N GLY A 19 10.19 -0.41 -5.86
CA GLY A 19 11.63 -0.59 -5.94
C GLY A 19 12.37 0.38 -5.04
N ASP A 20 13.63 0.07 -4.79
CA ASP A 20 14.58 0.99 -4.16
C ASP A 20 15.47 1.52 -5.29
N GLY A 21 15.34 2.80 -5.64
CA GLY A 21 16.08 3.41 -6.75
C GLY A 21 15.66 2.88 -8.15
N PRO A 22 16.59 2.66 -9.10
CA PRO A 22 16.27 2.35 -10.49
C PRO A 22 15.72 0.93 -10.72
N LEU A 23 15.68 0.08 -9.69
CA LEU A 23 15.25 -1.32 -9.79
C LEU A 23 13.95 -1.55 -9.03
N LEU A 24 12.89 -1.84 -9.77
CA LEU A 24 11.60 -2.31 -9.25
C LEU A 24 11.69 -3.76 -8.79
N THR A 25 12.30 -3.99 -7.62
CA THR A 25 12.62 -5.33 -7.10
C THR A 25 11.43 -6.07 -6.50
N LYS A 26 10.36 -5.36 -6.13
CA LYS A 26 9.22 -5.94 -5.40
C LYS A 26 7.93 -5.81 -6.19
N THR A 27 7.24 -6.92 -6.35
CA THR A 27 5.90 -6.96 -6.95
C THR A 27 4.85 -7.05 -5.85
N ILE A 28 3.96 -6.09 -5.80
CA ILE A 28 2.83 -6.02 -4.89
C ILE A 28 1.57 -6.41 -5.65
N SER A 29 1.07 -7.62 -5.40
CA SER A 29 -0.04 -8.19 -6.17
C SER A 29 -1.41 -7.86 -5.57
N GLY A 30 -1.46 -7.27 -4.36
CA GLY A 30 -2.72 -6.94 -3.70
C GLY A 30 -2.54 -6.19 -2.38
N PRO A 31 -3.66 -5.80 -1.75
CA PRO A 31 -3.67 -4.94 -0.57
C PRO A 31 -2.99 -5.56 0.66
N ALA A 32 -3.01 -6.89 0.81
CA ALA A 32 -2.29 -7.57 1.89
C ALA A 32 -0.76 -7.40 1.77
N ASP A 33 -0.22 -7.60 0.56
CA ASP A 33 1.20 -7.34 0.29
C ASP A 33 1.53 -5.85 0.40
N ALA A 34 0.60 -4.97 0.01
CA ALA A 34 0.75 -3.53 0.13
C ALA A 34 0.89 -3.09 1.58
N LEU A 35 0.05 -3.60 2.49
CA LEU A 35 0.16 -3.34 3.93
C LEU A 35 1.50 -3.82 4.50
N ARG A 36 1.96 -4.99 4.07
CA ARG A 36 3.27 -5.51 4.47
C ARG A 36 4.41 -4.63 3.96
N HIS A 37 4.29 -4.09 2.75
CA HIS A 37 5.26 -3.15 2.20
C HIS A 37 5.24 -1.81 2.94
N MET A 38 4.06 -1.24 3.19
CA MET A 38 3.91 0.02 3.93
C MET A 38 4.54 -0.03 5.33
N LYS A 39 4.44 -1.16 6.03
CA LYS A 39 5.11 -1.35 7.33
C LYS A 39 6.64 -1.26 7.26
N ASN A 40 7.23 -1.53 6.10
CA ASN A 40 8.67 -1.48 5.86
C ASN A 40 9.13 -0.14 5.28
N LEU A 41 8.23 0.80 4.99
CA LEU A 41 8.63 2.14 4.55
C LEU A 41 9.36 2.88 5.68
N SER A 42 10.40 3.63 5.30
CA SER A 42 11.15 4.48 6.23
C SER A 42 10.27 5.63 6.73
N HIS A 43 9.51 6.24 5.83
CA HIS A 43 8.56 7.31 6.13
C HIS A 43 7.16 6.73 6.40
N ARG A 44 6.80 6.60 7.68
CA ARG A 44 5.49 6.10 8.16
C ARG A 44 4.68 7.22 8.82
N SER A 45 4.74 8.40 8.23
CA SER A 45 4.12 9.61 8.75
C SER A 45 3.34 10.32 7.65
N GLY A 46 2.25 10.97 8.04
CA GLY A 46 1.46 11.80 7.14
C GLY A 46 0.08 11.24 6.80
N PRO A 47 -0.85 12.13 6.40
CA PRO A 47 -2.23 11.76 6.11
C PRO A 47 -2.36 10.85 4.88
N ILE A 48 -1.41 10.94 3.94
CA ILE A 48 -1.39 10.10 2.72
C ILE A 48 -1.10 8.65 3.08
N TYR A 49 -0.08 8.43 3.91
CA TYR A 49 0.28 7.10 4.42
C TYR A 49 -0.89 6.43 5.17
N TRP A 50 -1.46 7.14 6.15
CA TRP A 50 -2.57 6.58 6.95
C TRP A 50 -3.81 6.30 6.10
N ARG A 51 -4.12 7.16 5.14
CA ARG A 51 -5.23 6.95 4.21
C ARG A 51 -5.01 5.70 3.34
N ALA A 52 -3.82 5.50 2.80
CA ALA A 52 -3.51 4.32 2.02
C ALA A 52 -3.58 3.04 2.86
N PHE A 53 -3.11 3.09 4.11
CA PHE A 53 -3.18 1.98 5.05
C PHE A 53 -4.63 1.58 5.35
N ASP A 54 -5.47 2.57 5.67
CA ASP A 54 -6.89 2.38 5.97
C ASP A 54 -7.66 1.78 4.77
N PHE A 55 -7.45 2.33 3.56
CA PHE A 55 -8.06 1.77 2.34
C PHE A 55 -7.60 0.34 2.04
N CYS A 56 -6.32 0.01 2.28
CA CYS A 56 -5.84 -1.35 2.09
C CYS A 56 -6.45 -2.31 3.12
N GLN A 57 -6.65 -1.86 4.37
CA GLN A 57 -7.39 -2.65 5.36
C GLN A 57 -8.84 -2.84 4.95
N HIS A 58 -9.54 -1.77 4.57
CA HIS A 58 -10.93 -1.84 4.12
C HIS A 58 -11.11 -2.72 2.88
N ALA A 59 -10.12 -2.76 1.98
CA ALA A 59 -10.18 -3.61 0.80
C ALA A 59 -10.14 -5.10 1.16
N LEU A 60 -9.43 -5.45 2.24
CA LEU A 60 -9.40 -6.82 2.76
C LEU A 60 -10.65 -7.19 3.55
N THR A 61 -11.35 -6.21 4.12
CA THR A 61 -12.59 -6.43 4.89
C THR A 61 -13.86 -6.31 4.05
N ASN A 62 -13.72 -6.30 2.71
CA ASN A 62 -14.79 -6.12 1.74
C ASN A 62 -15.55 -4.77 1.88
N GLY A 63 -14.92 -3.78 2.52
CA GLY A 63 -15.48 -2.43 2.70
C GLY A 63 -15.25 -1.49 1.52
N VAL A 64 -14.30 -1.78 0.64
CA VAL A 64 -13.99 -0.96 -0.54
C VAL A 64 -13.46 -1.83 -1.68
N HIS A 65 -13.71 -1.41 -2.92
CA HIS A 65 -13.18 -2.10 -4.09
C HIS A 65 -11.64 -2.07 -4.09
N PRO A 66 -10.94 -3.20 -4.28
CA PRO A 66 -9.49 -3.29 -4.14
C PRO A 66 -8.73 -2.37 -5.08
N GLU A 67 -9.25 -2.09 -6.28
CA GLU A 67 -8.61 -1.13 -7.21
C GLU A 67 -8.55 0.30 -6.65
N ILE A 68 -9.43 0.67 -5.72
CA ILE A 68 -9.39 2.00 -5.07
C ILE A 68 -8.21 2.10 -4.11
N SER A 69 -7.89 1.01 -3.39
CA SER A 69 -6.74 0.97 -2.49
C SER A 69 -5.42 0.99 -3.26
N ARG A 70 -5.39 0.48 -4.50
CA ARG A 70 -4.23 0.53 -5.40
C ARG A 70 -3.74 1.95 -5.65
N SER A 71 -4.63 2.84 -6.06
CA SER A 71 -4.27 4.25 -6.37
C SER A 71 -3.74 4.98 -5.15
N HIS A 72 -4.32 4.73 -3.97
CA HIS A 72 -3.86 5.32 -2.72
C HIS A 72 -2.50 4.77 -2.28
N PHE A 73 -2.26 3.47 -2.47
CA PHE A 73 -0.96 2.86 -2.20
C PHE A 73 0.14 3.46 -3.07
N ILE A 74 -0.09 3.64 -4.37
CA ILE A 74 0.87 4.27 -5.27
C ILE A 74 1.19 5.70 -4.81
N ALA A 75 0.18 6.47 -4.40
CA ALA A 75 0.38 7.82 -3.86
C ALA A 75 1.23 7.82 -2.58
N ALA A 76 1.02 6.86 -1.68
CA ALA A 76 1.84 6.74 -0.47
C ALA A 76 3.29 6.33 -0.76
N CYS A 77 3.53 5.44 -1.73
CA CYS A 77 4.88 5.11 -2.19
C CYS A 77 5.56 6.34 -2.81
N ALA A 78 4.86 7.07 -3.69
CA ALA A 78 5.40 8.28 -4.31
C ALA A 78 5.74 9.38 -3.30
N ASP A 79 4.92 9.55 -2.26
CA ASP A 79 5.20 10.48 -1.15
C ASP A 79 6.44 10.05 -0.36
N ALA A 80 6.57 8.76 -0.03
CA ALA A 80 7.74 8.22 0.66
C ALA A 80 9.03 8.37 -0.17
N ASP A 81 8.97 8.13 -1.49
CA ASP A 81 10.10 8.32 -2.41
C ASP A 81 10.47 9.80 -2.54
N ALA A 82 9.48 10.70 -2.65
CA ALA A 82 9.72 12.14 -2.72
C ALA A 82 10.44 12.66 -1.48
N ARG A 83 10.02 12.20 -0.28
CA ARG A 83 10.68 12.57 0.99
C ARG A 83 12.11 12.07 1.08
N ARG A 84 12.39 10.87 0.56
CA ARG A 84 13.74 10.31 0.56
C ARG A 84 14.70 11.12 -0.31
N LEU A 85 14.24 11.60 -1.47
CA LEU A 85 15.03 12.45 -2.36
C LEU A 85 15.36 13.84 -1.78
N GLU A 86 14.63 14.29 -0.74
CA GLU A 86 14.95 15.54 -0.02
C GLU A 86 16.11 15.34 0.99
N GLU A 87 16.43 14.10 1.35
CA GLU A 87 17.43 13.76 2.38
C GLU A 87 18.80 13.31 1.79
N ASP A 88 18.86 13.00 0.48
CA ASP A 88 20.08 12.66 -0.29
C ASP A 88 20.70 13.89 -0.97
#